data_AF-A0A4P9WSS1-F1
#
_entry.id   AF-A0A4P9WSS1-F1
#
_cell.length_a   1.000
_cell.length_b   1.000
_cell.length_c   1.000
_cell.angle_alpha   90.00
_cell.angle_beta   90.00
_cell.angle_gamma   90.00
#
_symmetry.space_group_name_H-M   'P 1'
#
loop_
_entity.id
_entity.type
_entity.pdbx_description
1 polymer ?
#
loop_
_entity_poly.entity_id
_entity_poly.type
_entity_poly.pdbx_seq_one_letter_code
_entity_poly.pdbx_strand_id
1 'polypeptide(L)'
;FGHLAATGLKEMVRHNMVEHLRLELKDIVKIDSCRPCIMGKMTQKRNPKKSKTRATEPLERILTDLCGPFPVRSLCGKYYSMTFIDDES
;
A
#
# COMPACT_ATOMS: atom_id res chain seq x y z
N PHE A 1 17.43 11.84 -16.66
CA PHE A 1 15.97 11.58 -16.76
C PHE A 1 15.39 11.47 -15.36
N GLY A 2 14.60 12.46 -14.92
CA GLY A 2 14.28 12.69 -13.49
C GLY A 2 12.89 12.25 -13.00
N HIS A 3 12.12 11.46 -13.76
CA HIS A 3 10.79 10.91 -13.39
C HIS A 3 9.91 11.86 -12.55
N LEU A 4 9.93 13.16 -12.85
CA LEU A 4 9.22 14.19 -12.11
C LEU A 4 7.72 13.98 -12.25
N ALA A 5 6.97 14.23 -11.17
CA ALA A 5 5.52 14.18 -11.25
C ALA A 5 5.00 15.25 -12.21
N ALA A 6 3.93 14.95 -12.96
CA ALA A 6 3.33 15.89 -13.89
C ALA A 6 2.89 17.19 -13.19
N THR A 7 2.50 17.11 -11.91
CA THR A 7 2.21 18.28 -11.06
C THR A 7 3.43 19.19 -10.88
N GLY A 8 4.59 18.63 -10.55
CA GLY A 8 5.84 19.40 -10.43
C GLY A 8 6.22 20.07 -11.74
N LEU A 9 6.08 19.37 -12.87
CA LEU A 9 6.33 19.95 -14.19
C LEU A 9 5.35 21.08 -14.53
N LYS A 10 4.08 20.97 -14.13
CA LYS A 10 3.08 22.05 -14.31
C LYS A 10 3.48 23.31 -13.55
N GLU A 11 3.96 23.20 -12.33
CA GLU A 11 4.39 24.38 -11.57
C GLU A 11 5.64 25.02 -12.14
N MET A 12 6.59 24.23 -12.63
CA MET A 12 7.78 24.76 -13.29
C MET A 12 7.44 25.58 -14.55
N VAL A 13 6.46 25.12 -15.34
CA VAL A 13 5.94 25.85 -16.51
C VAL A 13 5.15 27.09 -16.08
N ARG A 14 4.23 26.97 -15.12
CA ARG A 14 3.39 28.10 -14.65
C ARG A 14 4.21 29.26 -14.10
N HIS A 15 5.26 28.94 -13.35
CA HIS A 15 6.09 29.92 -12.67
C HIS A 15 7.36 30.30 -13.43
N ASN A 16 7.52 29.84 -14.70
CA ASN A 16 8.71 30.09 -15.53
C ASN A 16 10.03 29.77 -14.80
N MET A 17 10.07 28.66 -14.07
CA MET A 17 11.19 28.32 -13.18
C MET A 17 12.42 27.76 -13.91
N VAL A 18 12.32 27.51 -15.22
CA VAL A 18 13.38 26.95 -16.05
C VAL A 18 13.48 27.75 -17.33
N GLU A 19 14.65 28.34 -17.55
CA GLU A 19 14.95 29.04 -18.80
C GLU A 19 14.97 28.04 -19.97
N HIS A 20 14.48 28.49 -21.13
CA HIS A 20 14.47 27.71 -22.39
C HIS A 20 13.58 26.44 -22.39
N LEU A 21 12.70 26.27 -21.41
CA LEU A 21 11.73 25.18 -21.40
C LEU A 21 10.65 25.38 -22.48
N ARG A 22 10.73 24.64 -23.58
CA ARG A 22 9.74 24.66 -24.68
C ARG A 22 8.62 23.64 -24.46
N LEU A 23 7.88 23.78 -23.37
CA LEU A 23 6.71 22.95 -23.06
C LEU A 23 5.55 23.83 -22.64
N GLU A 24 4.39 23.63 -23.25
CA GLU A 24 3.15 24.24 -22.80
C GLU A 24 2.38 23.29 -21.86
N LEU A 25 1.45 23.83 -21.06
CA LEU A 25 0.64 23.02 -20.13
C LEU A 25 -0.14 21.89 -20.83
N LYS A 26 -0.51 22.08 -22.10
CA LYS A 26 -1.19 21.08 -22.93
C LYS A 26 -0.31 19.85 -23.21
N ASP A 27 1.01 20.01 -23.23
CA ASP A 27 1.97 18.95 -23.56
C ASP A 27 2.20 18.01 -22.36
N ILE A 28 1.96 18.50 -21.13
CA ILE A 28 2.17 17.75 -19.89
C ILE A 28 1.13 16.65 -19.68
N VAL A 29 -0.06 16.77 -20.28
CA VAL A 29 -1.18 15.82 -20.13
C VAL A 29 -0.82 14.40 -20.61
N LYS A 30 0.20 14.27 -21.48
CA LYS A 30 0.66 12.97 -22.01
C LYS A 30 1.61 12.20 -21.08
N ILE A 31 2.00 12.76 -19.94
CA ILE A 31 3.05 12.21 -19.05
C ILE A 31 2.50 11.15 -18.06
N ASP A 32 1.18 11.07 -17.91
CA ASP A 32 0.53 10.22 -16.89
C ASP A 32 0.69 8.70 -17.12
N SER A 33 1.21 8.26 -18.27
CA SER A 33 1.40 6.83 -18.62
C SER A 33 2.85 6.33 -18.51
N CYS A 34 3.70 7.01 -17.72
CA CYS A 34 5.09 6.58 -17.51
C CYS A 34 5.16 5.26 -16.69
N ARG A 35 5.41 4.13 -17.36
CA ARG A 35 5.46 2.79 -16.74
C ARG A 35 6.39 2.69 -15.52
N PRO A 36 7.65 3.19 -15.53
CA PRO A 36 8.50 3.17 -14.34
C PRO A 36 7.94 4.01 -13.18
N CYS A 37 7.34 5.16 -13.46
CA CYS A 37 6.68 5.97 -12.42
C CYS A 37 5.49 5.23 -11.81
N ILE A 38 4.67 4.56 -12.63
CA ILE A 38 3.55 3.76 -12.14
C ILE A 38 4.07 2.64 -11.23
N MET A 39 5.08 1.89 -11.67
CA MET A 39 5.63 0.80 -10.85
C MET A 39 6.30 1.29 -9.56
N GLY A 40 6.95 2.46 -9.58
CA GLY A 40 7.69 2.98 -8.42
C GLY A 40 6.90 3.91 -7.49
N LYS A 41 5.80 4.51 -7.95
CA LYS A 41 5.04 5.54 -7.20
C LYS A 41 3.56 5.22 -7.04
N MET A 42 3.02 4.19 -7.72
CA MET A 42 1.61 3.82 -7.56
C MET A 42 1.36 3.33 -6.13
N THR A 43 0.39 3.94 -5.47
CA THR A 43 -0.13 3.47 -4.18
C THR A 43 -1.30 2.53 -4.41
N GLN A 44 -1.46 1.52 -3.57
CA GLN A 44 -2.66 0.70 -3.56
C GLN A 44 -3.88 1.57 -3.17
N LYS A 45 -5.04 1.31 -3.81
CA LYS A 45 -6.31 1.85 -3.31
C LYS A 45 -6.54 1.32 -1.88
N ARG A 46 -7.17 2.13 -1.02
CA ARG A 46 -7.47 1.69 0.35
C ARG A 46 -8.33 0.43 0.31
N ASN A 47 -7.85 -0.62 0.94
CA ASN A 47 -8.67 -1.81 1.19
C ASN A 47 -9.72 -1.49 2.27
N PRO A 48 -10.90 -2.13 2.23
CA PRO A 48 -11.87 -2.04 3.31
C PRO A 48 -11.24 -2.38 4.66
N LYS A 49 -11.52 -1.59 5.70
CA LYS A 49 -10.97 -1.82 7.06
C LYS A 49 -11.56 -3.03 7.77
N LYS A 50 -12.73 -3.49 7.33
CA LYS A 50 -13.44 -4.65 7.86
C LYS A 50 -13.69 -5.64 6.73
N SER A 51 -13.67 -6.92 7.07
CA SER A 51 -14.14 -7.96 6.15
C SER A 51 -15.60 -7.71 5.78
N LYS A 52 -15.97 -8.05 4.55
CA LYS A 52 -17.38 -8.07 4.12
C LYS A 52 -18.10 -9.34 4.58
N THR A 53 -17.35 -10.34 5.03
CA THR A 53 -17.86 -11.63 5.47
C THR A 53 -17.38 -11.87 6.90
N ARG A 54 -18.33 -12.17 7.78
CA ARG A 54 -18.11 -12.70 9.13
C ARG A 54 -18.93 -13.98 9.24
N ALA A 55 -18.45 -14.95 10.00
CA ALA A 55 -19.27 -16.10 10.41
C ALA A 55 -20.58 -15.62 11.05
N THR A 56 -21.65 -16.40 10.89
CA THR A 56 -22.95 -16.16 11.52
C THR A 56 -23.28 -17.19 12.58
N GLU A 57 -22.61 -18.33 12.57
CA GLU A 57 -22.77 -19.40 13.55
C GLU A 57 -21.44 -19.68 14.26
N PRO A 58 -21.46 -20.06 15.55
CA PRO A 58 -20.27 -20.46 16.28
C PRO A 58 -19.52 -21.60 15.57
N LEU A 59 -18.20 -21.50 15.49
CA LEU A 59 -17.29 -22.46 14.87
C LEU A 59 -17.43 -22.62 13.34
N GLU A 60 -18.20 -21.77 12.67
CA GLU A 60 -18.29 -21.75 11.20
C GLU A 60 -16.94 -21.38 10.56
N ARG A 61 -16.19 -20.48 11.19
CA ARG A 61 -14.85 -20.06 10.75
C ARG A 61 -13.94 -19.82 11.94
N ILE A 62 -12.80 -20.50 11.95
CA ILE A 62 -11.74 -20.31 12.94
C ILE A 62 -10.52 -19.69 12.25
N LEU A 63 -10.11 -18.52 12.72
CA LEU A 63 -8.88 -17.85 12.31
C LEU A 63 -7.75 -18.33 13.20
N THR A 64 -6.71 -18.90 12.58
CA THR A 64 -5.53 -19.38 13.28
C THR A 64 -4.29 -18.63 12.86
N ASP A 65 -3.44 -18.32 13.83
CA ASP A 65 -2.14 -17.70 13.58
C ASP A 65 -1.07 -18.36 14.45
N LEU A 66 0.14 -18.45 13.90
CA LEU A 66 1.31 -18.98 14.59
C LEU A 66 2.33 -17.86 14.75
N CYS A 67 2.50 -17.41 15.98
CA CYS A 67 3.47 -16.38 16.31
C CYS A 67 4.76 -17.02 16.87
N GLY A 68 5.91 -16.61 16.33
CA GLY A 68 7.24 -17.05 16.77
C GLY A 68 8.22 -17.27 15.61
N PRO A 69 9.44 -17.73 15.88
CA PRO A 69 9.96 -18.09 17.21
C PRO A 69 10.24 -16.85 18.08
N PHE A 70 9.81 -16.88 19.34
CA PHE A 70 10.15 -15.84 20.31
C PHE A 70 11.60 -15.99 20.80
N PRO A 71 12.27 -14.89 21.18
CA PRO A 71 13.65 -14.95 21.68
C PRO A 71 13.75 -15.63 23.06
N VAL A 72 12.68 -15.57 23.85
CA VAL A 72 12.59 -16.18 25.19
C VAL A 72 11.54 -17.29 25.15
N ARG A 73 11.84 -18.41 25.79
CA ARG A 73 10.89 -19.52 25.92
C ARG A 73 9.71 -19.13 26.80
N SER A 74 8.53 -19.65 26.48
CA SER A 74 7.39 -19.63 27.40
C SER A 74 7.69 -20.42 28.68
N LEU A 75 6.82 -20.29 29.68
CA LEU A 75 6.90 -21.06 30.92
C LEU A 75 6.92 -22.58 30.68
N CYS A 76 6.27 -23.05 29.62
CA CYS A 76 6.27 -24.46 29.21
C CYS A 76 7.42 -24.83 28.26
N GLY A 77 8.42 -23.96 28.12
CA GLY A 77 9.62 -24.20 27.31
C GLY A 77 9.42 -24.12 25.80
N LYS A 78 8.33 -23.50 25.32
CA LYS A 78 7.99 -23.39 23.88
C LYS A 78 8.43 -22.05 23.30
N TYR A 79 8.68 -22.01 21.99
CA TYR A 79 9.09 -20.80 21.26
C TYR A 79 7.99 -20.23 20.37
N TYR A 80 6.89 -20.95 20.21
CA TYR A 80 5.79 -20.55 19.35
C TYR A 80 4.50 -20.54 20.17
N SER A 81 3.61 -19.62 19.81
CA SER A 81 2.24 -19.57 20.32
C SER A 81 1.30 -19.66 19.14
N MET A 82 0.27 -20.49 19.25
CA MET A 82 -0.77 -20.60 18.24
C MET A 82 -2.08 -20.07 18.81
N THR A 83 -2.79 -19.23 18.06
CA THR A 83 -4.12 -18.74 18.43
C THR A 83 -5.19 -19.45 17.59
N PHE A 84 -6.34 -19.66 18.21
CA PHE A 84 -7.56 -20.11 17.55
C PHE A 84 -8.64 -19.11 17.95
N ILE A 85 -9.14 -18.36 16.97
CA ILE A 85 -10.14 -17.31 17.17
C ILE A 85 -11.37 -17.71 16.36
N ASP A 86 -12.49 -17.91 17.04
CA ASP A 86 -13.78 -18.07 16.39
C ASP A 86 -14.23 -16.71 15.82
N ASP A 87 -14.54 -16.66 14.52
CA ASP A 87 -14.85 -15.41 13.81
C ASP A 87 -16.20 -14.81 14.25
N GLU A 88 -17.11 -15.63 14.81
CA GLU A 88 -18.42 -15.16 15.30
C GLU A 88 -18.43 -14.72 16.76
N SER A 89 -17.55 -15.28 17.60
CA SER A 89 -17.41 -14.91 19.01
C SER A 89 -17.02 -13.44 19.25
#